data_AF-A0A417R6Y5-F1
#
_entry.id   AF-A0A417R6Y5-F1
#
_cell.length_a   1.000
_cell.length_b   1.000
_cell.length_c   1.000
_cell.angle_alpha   90.00
_cell.angle_beta   90.00
_cell.angle_gamma   90.00
#
_symmetry.space_group_name_H-M   'P 1'
#
loop_
_entity.id
_entity.type
_entity.pdbx_description
1 polymer ?
#
loop_
_entity_poly.entity_id
_entity_poly.type
_entity_poly.pdbx_seq_one_letter_code
_entity_poly.pdbx_strand_id
1 'polypeptide(L)'
;MVIYDLEALGGKRSARQELQYYREHDIRVKILDIPTTTIDYHDNPEISTMIMDTIMSTLDYVIDHEIERTHKKQIQGVDRIRDKPAWHNYGRPQVHLPDNYAEVMERWTRGEITAVAAMGLTGLSRTTFYRLSHQYKNGGLQA
;
A
#
# COMPACT_ATOMS: atom_id res chain seq x y z
N MET A 1 -27.74 -17.82 12.79
CA MET A 1 -27.84 -16.53 12.08
C MET A 1 -28.21 -16.78 10.62
N VAL A 2 -29.05 -15.94 10.02
CA VAL A 2 -29.40 -16.02 8.59
C VAL A 2 -29.04 -14.70 7.93
N ILE A 3 -28.31 -14.76 6.84
CA ILE A 3 -27.93 -13.59 6.02
C ILE A 3 -28.31 -13.84 4.56
N TYR A 4 -28.56 -12.78 3.82
CA TYR A 4 -28.92 -12.87 2.39
C TYR A 4 -27.71 -13.33 1.56
N ASP A 5 -26.61 -12.59 1.66
CA ASP A 5 -25.36 -12.84 0.93
C ASP A 5 -24.13 -12.66 1.85
N LEU A 6 -22.93 -12.88 1.31
CA LEU A 6 -21.67 -12.65 2.02
C LEU A 6 -21.32 -11.16 2.15
N GLU A 7 -21.88 -10.28 1.31
CA GLU A 7 -21.61 -8.84 1.35
C GLU A 7 -22.25 -8.18 2.57
N ALA A 8 -23.29 -8.80 3.14
CA ALA A 8 -23.86 -8.44 4.44
C ALA A 8 -22.82 -8.48 5.59
N LEU A 9 -21.73 -9.25 5.43
CA LEU A 9 -20.60 -9.32 6.38
C LEU A 9 -19.46 -8.33 6.03
N GLY A 10 -19.68 -7.47 5.03
CA GLY A 10 -18.72 -6.47 4.56
C GLY A 10 -17.85 -6.96 3.39
N GLY A 11 -16.69 -6.34 3.23
CA GLY A 11 -15.73 -6.74 2.20
C GLY A 11 -15.16 -8.15 2.46
N LYS A 12 -14.56 -8.78 1.44
CA LYS A 12 -14.09 -10.19 1.50
C LYS A 12 -13.26 -10.54 2.74
N ARG A 13 -12.35 -9.63 3.15
CA ARG A 13 -11.53 -9.79 4.37
C ARG A 13 -12.39 -9.76 5.64
N SER A 14 -13.32 -8.83 5.73
CA SER A 14 -14.27 -8.72 6.84
C SER A 14 -15.17 -9.95 6.89
N ALA A 15 -15.77 -10.33 5.76
CA ALA A 15 -16.60 -11.53 5.66
C ALA A 15 -15.84 -12.79 6.10
N ARG A 16 -14.58 -12.95 5.69
CA ARG A 16 -13.72 -14.05 6.12
C ARG A 16 -13.46 -14.06 7.63
N GLN A 17 -13.23 -12.90 8.23
CA GLN A 17 -12.97 -12.75 9.66
C GLN A 17 -14.24 -12.99 10.49
N GLU A 18 -15.38 -12.47 10.05
CA GLU A 18 -16.69 -12.68 10.66
C GLU A 18 -17.08 -14.17 10.62
N LEU A 19 -16.94 -14.84 9.47
CA LEU A 19 -17.22 -16.28 9.36
C LEU A 19 -16.31 -17.11 10.29
N GLN A 20 -15.05 -16.72 10.45
CA GLN A 20 -14.14 -17.36 11.41
C GLN A 20 -14.64 -17.19 12.84
N TYR A 21 -15.01 -15.96 13.21
CA TYR A 21 -15.55 -15.65 14.53
C TYR A 21 -16.80 -16.49 14.81
N TYR A 22 -17.75 -16.55 13.87
CA TYR A 22 -18.96 -17.35 14.05
C TYR A 22 -18.66 -18.84 14.20
N ARG A 23 -17.70 -19.37 13.42
CA ARG A 23 -17.25 -20.75 13.57
C ARG A 23 -16.66 -21.04 14.95
N GLU A 24 -15.81 -20.15 15.46
CA GLU A 24 -15.16 -20.31 16.77
C GLU A 24 -16.13 -20.23 17.95
N HIS A 25 -17.29 -19.61 17.74
CA HIS A 25 -18.35 -19.47 18.74
C HIS A 25 -19.53 -20.44 18.52
N ASP A 26 -19.36 -21.46 17.68
CA ASP A 26 -20.41 -22.44 17.33
C ASP A 26 -21.69 -21.79 16.78
N ILE A 27 -21.57 -20.60 16.17
CA ILE A 27 -22.67 -19.87 15.57
C ILE A 27 -22.87 -20.36 14.14
N ARG A 28 -23.97 -21.08 13.93
CA ARG A 28 -24.35 -21.52 12.59
C ARG A 28 -24.82 -20.35 11.73
N VAL A 29 -24.14 -20.15 10.62
CA VAL A 29 -24.50 -19.15 9.59
C VAL A 29 -25.23 -19.85 8.44
N LYS A 30 -26.37 -19.30 8.02
CA LYS A 30 -27.10 -19.72 6.80
C LYS A 30 -27.09 -18.54 5.83
N ILE A 31 -26.63 -18.77 4.61
CA ILE A 31 -26.47 -17.76 3.57
C ILE A 31 -27.47 -18.10 2.46
N LEU A 32 -28.44 -17.22 2.19
CA LEU A 32 -29.50 -17.51 1.24
C LEU A 32 -28.98 -17.69 -0.20
N ASP A 33 -28.00 -16.89 -0.60
CA ASP A 33 -27.35 -16.97 -1.92
C ASP A 33 -26.40 -18.18 -2.07
N ILE A 34 -26.10 -18.88 -0.97
CA ILE A 34 -25.36 -20.14 -0.97
C ILE A 34 -26.27 -21.21 -0.34
N PRO A 35 -27.26 -21.73 -1.08
CA PRO A 35 -28.34 -22.54 -0.52
C PRO A 35 -27.84 -23.82 0.16
N THR A 36 -26.67 -24.33 -0.21
CA THR A 36 -26.02 -25.48 0.45
C THR A 36 -25.73 -25.23 1.94
N THR A 37 -25.55 -23.97 2.36
CA THR A 37 -25.39 -23.60 3.78
C THR A 37 -26.71 -23.61 4.56
N THR A 38 -27.85 -23.54 3.87
CA THR A 38 -29.18 -23.47 4.50
C THR A 38 -29.73 -24.85 4.85
N ILE A 39 -29.21 -25.90 4.21
CA ILE A 39 -29.61 -27.30 4.37
C ILE A 39 -29.26 -27.79 5.78
N ASP A 40 -30.23 -28.45 6.42
CA ASP A 40 -30.06 -29.04 7.74
C ASP A 40 -29.63 -30.52 7.64
N TYR A 41 -28.32 -30.74 7.73
CA TYR A 41 -27.70 -32.08 7.73
C TYR A 41 -27.79 -32.73 9.11
N HIS A 42 -29.00 -33.05 9.56
CA HIS A 42 -29.27 -33.60 10.90
C HIS A 42 -28.46 -34.88 11.19
N ASP A 43 -28.28 -35.74 10.19
CA ASP A 43 -27.56 -37.01 10.34
C ASP A 43 -26.03 -36.88 10.15
N ASN A 44 -25.55 -35.76 9.60
CA ASN A 44 -24.13 -35.55 9.25
C ASN A 44 -23.72 -34.08 9.45
N PRO A 45 -23.61 -33.61 10.70
CA PRO A 45 -23.27 -32.22 10.99
C PRO A 45 -21.89 -31.81 10.44
N GLU A 46 -20.96 -32.76 10.24
CA GLU A 46 -19.64 -32.47 9.67
C GLU A 46 -19.73 -31.88 8.25
N ILE A 47 -20.79 -32.20 7.50
CA ILE A 47 -21.00 -31.65 6.15
C ILE A 47 -21.20 -30.13 6.21
N SER A 48 -21.95 -29.63 7.19
CA SER A 48 -22.16 -28.19 7.36
C SER A 48 -20.85 -27.47 7.67
N THR A 49 -19.99 -28.09 8.48
CA THR A 49 -18.66 -27.57 8.82
C THR A 49 -17.76 -27.57 7.60
N MET A 50 -17.72 -28.66 6.84
CA MET A 50 -16.92 -28.77 5.62
C MET A 50 -17.32 -27.74 4.57
N ILE A 51 -18.63 -27.48 4.39
CA ILE A 51 -19.13 -26.44 3.49
C ILE A 51 -18.61 -25.07 3.93
N MET A 52 -18.73 -24.74 5.22
CA MET A 52 -18.23 -23.47 5.74
C MET A 52 -16.72 -23.32 5.59
N ASP A 53 -15.96 -24.38 5.82
CA ASP A 53 -14.51 -24.40 5.65
C ASP A 53 -14.09 -24.19 4.20
N THR A 54 -14.86 -24.75 3.27
CA THR A 54 -14.67 -24.56 1.83
C THR A 54 -14.96 -23.12 1.43
N ILE A 55 -16.02 -22.51 1.96
CA ILE A 55 -16.34 -21.10 1.69
C ILE A 55 -15.22 -20.19 2.20
N MET A 56 -14.77 -20.40 3.45
CA MET A 56 -13.66 -19.61 4.02
C MET A 56 -12.36 -19.79 3.24
N SER A 57 -12.01 -21.02 2.86
CA SER A 57 -10.81 -21.31 2.06
C SER A 57 -10.88 -20.70 0.66
N THR A 58 -12.08 -20.67 0.06
CA THR A 58 -12.32 -20.00 -1.22
C THR A 58 -12.17 -18.49 -1.09
N LEU A 59 -12.64 -17.89 0.02
CA LEU A 59 -12.44 -16.48 0.31
C LEU A 59 -10.95 -16.14 0.46
N ASP A 60 -10.20 -16.96 1.21
CA ASP A 60 -8.74 -16.81 1.36
C ASP A 60 -8.05 -16.82 -0.01
N TYR A 61 -8.35 -17.81 -0.85
CA TYR A 61 -7.81 -17.91 -2.20
C TYR A 61 -8.12 -16.69 -3.07
N VAL A 62 -9.38 -16.22 -3.05
CA VAL A 62 -9.78 -15.04 -3.84
C VAL A 62 -9.05 -13.78 -3.36
N ILE A 63 -8.92 -13.59 -2.05
CA ILE A 63 -8.22 -12.43 -1.48
C ILE A 63 -6.76 -12.43 -1.92
N ASP A 64 -6.06 -13.55 -1.77
CA ASP A 64 -4.65 -13.67 -2.13
C ASP A 64 -4.43 -13.44 -3.62
N HIS A 65 -5.27 -14.05 -4.45
CA HIS A 65 -5.19 -13.90 -5.90
C HIS A 65 -5.51 -12.46 -6.37
N GLU A 66 -6.38 -11.72 -5.67
CA GLU A 66 -6.60 -10.30 -5.96
C GLU A 66 -5.39 -9.43 -5.62
N ILE A 67 -4.70 -9.72 -4.51
CA ILE A 67 -3.44 -9.05 -4.14
C ILE A 67 -2.39 -9.30 -5.22
N GLU A 68 -2.18 -10.57 -5.61
CA GLU A 68 -1.22 -10.95 -6.64
C GLU A 68 -1.52 -10.27 -7.98
N ARG A 69 -2.79 -10.29 -8.41
CA ARG A 69 -3.21 -9.62 -9.65
C ARG A 69 -2.97 -8.12 -9.60
N THR A 70 -3.28 -7.48 -8.48
CA THR A 70 -3.06 -6.03 -8.29
C THR A 70 -1.58 -5.70 -8.35
N HIS A 71 -0.75 -6.47 -7.64
CA HIS A 71 0.71 -6.32 -7.65
C HIS A 71 1.29 -6.52 -9.07
N LYS A 72 0.88 -7.58 -9.77
CA LYS A 72 1.29 -7.84 -11.15
C LYS A 72 0.90 -6.71 -12.10
N LYS A 73 -0.32 -6.19 -12.00
CA LYS A 73 -0.79 -5.05 -12.79
C LYS A 73 0.02 -3.79 -12.49
N GLN A 74 0.34 -3.55 -11.22
CA GLN A 74 1.15 -2.40 -10.81
C GLN A 74 2.55 -2.47 -11.43
N ILE A 75 3.23 -3.63 -11.31
CA ILE A 75 4.53 -3.87 -11.95
C ILE A 75 4.45 -3.62 -13.46
N GLN A 76 3.48 -4.23 -14.14
CA GLN A 76 3.29 -4.04 -15.59
C GLN A 76 2.98 -2.59 -15.97
N GLY A 77 2.29 -1.85 -15.10
CA GLY A 77 2.03 -0.43 -15.26
C GLY A 77 3.30 0.41 -15.18
N VAL A 78 4.11 0.16 -14.15
CA VAL A 78 5.41 0.80 -13.91
C VAL A 78 6.38 0.50 -15.06
N ASP A 79 6.48 -0.76 -15.48
CA ASP A 79 7.34 -1.16 -16.61
C ASP A 79 6.91 -0.49 -17.92
N ARG A 80 5.61 -0.36 -18.18
CA ARG A 80 5.09 0.29 -19.39
C ARG A 80 5.45 1.78 -19.46
N ILE A 81 5.61 2.45 -18.33
CA ILE A 81 5.95 3.88 -18.30
C ILE A 81 7.45 4.14 -18.20
N ARG A 82 8.27 3.12 -17.93
CA ARG A 82 9.70 3.25 -17.63
C ARG A 82 10.53 3.96 -18.70
N ASP A 83 10.20 3.70 -19.96
CA ASP A 83 10.86 4.34 -21.13
C ASP A 83 10.05 5.51 -21.69
N LYS A 84 9.04 5.99 -20.96
CA LYS A 84 8.15 7.08 -21.41
C LYS A 84 8.44 8.37 -20.63
N PRO A 85 8.07 9.54 -21.17
CA PRO A 85 8.21 10.81 -20.46
C PRO A 85 7.55 10.81 -19.06
N ALA A 86 6.47 10.05 -18.90
CA ALA A 86 5.78 9.86 -17.61
C ALA A 86 6.67 9.30 -16.49
N TRP A 87 7.74 8.56 -16.82
CA TRP A 87 8.71 8.06 -15.84
C TRP A 87 9.39 9.17 -15.05
N HIS A 88 9.70 10.31 -15.69
CA HIS A 88 10.39 11.43 -15.04
C HIS A 88 9.59 12.04 -13.89
N ASN A 89 8.26 11.91 -13.94
CA ASN A 89 7.34 12.37 -12.91
C ASN A 89 6.89 11.24 -11.96
N TYR A 90 7.43 10.02 -12.12
CA TYR A 90 7.09 8.88 -11.29
C TYR A 90 7.85 8.93 -9.96
N GLY A 91 7.15 8.68 -8.86
CA GLY A 91 7.71 8.70 -7.50
C GLY A 91 7.68 10.08 -6.86
N ARG A 92 8.56 10.30 -5.87
CA ARG A 92 8.61 11.57 -5.14
C ARG A 92 9.26 12.65 -6.03
N PRO A 93 8.61 13.81 -6.24
CA PRO A 93 9.21 14.92 -6.96
C PRO A 93 10.57 15.31 -6.34
N GLN A 94 11.54 15.60 -7.20
CA GLN A 94 12.81 16.15 -6.73
C GLN A 94 12.59 17.52 -6.10
N VAL A 95 13.39 17.84 -5.08
CA VAL A 95 13.37 19.17 -4.48
C VAL A 95 13.93 20.16 -5.48
N HIS A 96 13.16 21.19 -5.81
CA HIS A 96 13.64 22.32 -6.60
C HIS A 96 14.73 23.06 -5.85
N LEU A 97 15.85 23.31 -6.53
CA LEU A 97 16.92 24.12 -5.99
C LEU A 97 16.42 25.57 -5.90
N PRO A 98 16.62 26.25 -4.75
CA PRO A 98 16.38 27.67 -4.65
C PRO A 98 17.25 28.46 -5.63
N ASP A 99 16.75 29.57 -6.17
CA ASP A 99 17.49 30.38 -7.15
C ASP A 99 18.84 30.90 -6.58
N ASN A 100 18.88 31.20 -5.29
CA ASN A 100 20.08 31.65 -4.58
C ASN A 100 21.00 30.51 -4.12
N TYR A 101 20.70 29.26 -4.47
CA TYR A 101 21.41 28.10 -3.92
C TYR A 101 22.90 28.12 -4.23
N ALA A 102 23.28 28.43 -5.48
CA ALA A 102 24.69 28.47 -5.89
C ALA A 102 25.51 29.50 -5.07
N GLU A 103 24.98 30.72 -4.93
CA GLU A 103 25.61 31.79 -4.16
C GLU A 103 25.75 31.40 -2.67
N VAL A 104 24.67 30.89 -2.07
CA VAL A 104 24.68 30.49 -0.66
C VAL A 104 25.68 29.35 -0.41
N MET A 105 25.76 28.40 -1.35
CA MET A 105 26.70 27.28 -1.24
C MET A 105 28.16 27.73 -1.35
N GLU A 106 28.49 28.68 -2.23
CA GLU A 106 29.84 29.24 -2.33
C GLU A 106 30.27 29.96 -1.04
N ARG A 107 29.40 30.79 -0.49
CA ARG A 107 29.65 31.50 0.78
C ARG A 107 29.83 30.52 1.94
N TRP A 108 29.03 29.46 1.96
CA TRP A 108 29.13 28.42 2.98
C TRP A 108 30.41 27.56 2.83
N THR A 109 30.80 27.16 1.62
CA THR A 109 32.03 26.38 1.39
C THR A 109 33.29 27.16 1.70
N ARG A 110 33.26 28.49 1.53
CA ARG A 110 34.32 29.42 1.96
C ARG A 110 34.33 29.70 3.47
N GLY A 111 33.34 29.21 4.21
CA GLY A 111 33.23 29.39 5.66
C GLY A 111 32.70 30.76 6.10
N GLU A 112 32.12 31.55 5.18
CA GLU A 112 31.61 32.90 5.48
C GLU A 112 30.27 32.88 6.24
N ILE A 113 29.50 31.81 6.05
CA ILE A 113 28.21 31.61 6.72
C ILE A 113 28.17 30.22 7.36
N THR A 114 27.38 30.06 8.42
CA THR A 114 27.16 28.76 9.05
C THR A 114 26.16 27.92 8.25
N ALA A 115 26.16 26.60 8.48
CA ALA A 115 25.15 25.72 7.89
C ALA A 115 23.73 26.15 8.28
N VAL A 116 23.52 26.64 9.50
CA VAL A 116 22.22 27.14 9.97
C VAL A 116 21.78 28.37 9.18
N ALA A 117 22.69 29.31 8.96
CA ALA A 117 22.42 30.49 8.14
C ALA A 117 22.13 30.10 6.67
N ALA A 118 22.92 29.19 6.10
CA ALA A 118 22.71 28.71 4.73
C ALA A 118 21.35 28.01 4.56
N MET A 119 20.94 27.18 5.52
CA MET A 119 19.61 26.57 5.56
C MET A 119 18.49 27.60 5.66
N GLY A 120 18.66 28.64 6.48
CA GLY A 120 17.71 29.75 6.57
C GLY A 120 17.57 30.52 5.26
N LEU A 121 18.70 30.84 4.60
CA LEU A 121 18.73 31.58 3.34
C LEU A 121 18.14 30.80 2.16
N THR A 122 18.29 29.47 2.17
CA THR A 122 17.76 28.59 1.11
C THR A 122 16.35 28.06 1.41
N GLY A 123 15.86 28.23 2.64
CA GLY A 123 14.59 27.64 3.11
C GLY A 123 14.61 26.10 3.16
N LEU A 124 15.78 25.47 3.03
CA LEU A 124 15.91 24.02 2.97
C LEU A 124 15.87 23.42 4.37
N SER A 125 15.11 22.33 4.53
CA SER A 125 15.20 21.51 5.74
C SER A 125 16.61 20.94 5.92
N ARG A 126 16.99 20.67 7.16
CA ARG A 126 18.33 20.15 7.49
C ARG A 126 18.74 18.92 6.67
N THR A 127 17.83 17.95 6.54
CA THR A 127 18.11 16.71 5.80
C THR A 127 18.28 16.98 4.31
N THR A 128 17.44 17.83 3.73
CA THR A 128 17.55 18.25 2.34
C THR A 128 18.85 19.02 2.06
N PHE A 129 19.19 19.96 2.93
CA PHE A 129 20.39 20.79 2.80
C PHE A 129 21.66 19.94 2.76
N TYR A 130 21.86 19.02 3.73
CA TYR A 130 23.06 18.18 3.73
C TYR A 130 23.10 17.20 2.55
N ARG A 131 21.96 16.67 2.12
CA ARG A 131 21.88 15.81 0.92
C ARG A 131 22.31 16.56 -0.34
N LEU A 132 21.77 17.76 -0.56
CA LEU A 132 22.11 18.59 -1.73
C LEU A 132 23.55 19.13 -1.63
N SER A 133 24.00 19.48 -0.43
CA SER A 133 25.39 19.91 -0.17
C SER A 133 26.43 18.85 -0.56
N HIS A 134 26.16 17.58 -0.23
CA HIS A 134 27.03 16.48 -0.64
C HIS A 134 27.07 16.31 -2.17
N GLN A 135 25.92 16.45 -2.84
CA GLN A 135 25.85 16.41 -4.30
C GLN A 135 26.62 17.58 -4.95
N TYR A 136 26.51 18.77 -4.37
CA TYR A 136 27.21 19.98 -4.83
C TYR A 136 28.73 19.83 -4.75
N LYS A 137 29.25 19.31 -3.63
CA LYS A 137 30.69 19.07 -3.45
C LYS A 137 31.28 18.02 -4.39
N ASN A 138 30.47 17.03 -4.78
CA ASN A 138 30.89 15.97 -5.68
C ASN A 138 30.67 16.30 -7.17
N GLY A 139 30.31 17.55 -7.50
CA GLY A 139 30.05 17.99 -8.87
C GLY A 139 28.75 17.44 -9.49
N GLY A 140 27.89 16.81 -8.68
CA GLY A 140 26.61 16.24 -9.10
C GLY A 140 25.47 17.26 -9.23
N LEU A 141 25.74 18.52 -8.90
CA LEU A 141 24.85 19.66 -9.11
C LEU A 141 25.64 20.71 -9.91
N GLN A 142 25.27 20.91 -11.17
CA GLN A 142 25.72 22.06 -11.96
C GLN A 142 24.68 23.17 -11.79
N ALA A 143 25.17 24.40 -11.60
CA ALA A 143 24.35 25.61 -11.59
C ALA A 143 23.74 25.87 -12.97
#